data_AF-A0A661GUU9-F1
#
_entry.id   AF-A0A661GUU9-F1
#
_cell.length_a   1.000
_cell.length_b   1.000
_cell.length_c   1.000
_cell.angle_alpha   90.00
_cell.angle_beta   90.00
_cell.angle_gamma   90.00
#
_symmetry.space_group_name_H-M   'P 1'
#
loop_
_entity.id
_entity.type
_entity.pdbx_description
1 polymer ?
#
loop_
_entity_poly.entity_id
_entity_poly.type
_entity_poly.pdbx_seq_one_letter_code
_entity_poly.pdbx_strand_id
1 'polypeptide(L)'
;MANSRGSPSDSNFSRFRCEEMVITNVDKRMWTIDAESRHTAKKVNDIQCLVPYHHFEGGEGIHFLPEVGAICYIAWPSDNTAPFIMGFKGAASQVGSIDTEGDPQGSTATEATGSPSGVSFRSNRPNLLPGDIAMTTRDANFIILRRGGVLQLGATAVSQRIYIPILNYIKDFCENYSMSTFGGDIAWTVERSESDPSGNAPASYTFHMNEFAQDEKASVRVRHFPLAAPGGGEKAAWEVHVAKNNIDRDSGEVTSETYSLSILMDGSKTEVVGANYDLTIKGNQTVTVEGDRQVAVKGKEQHDVEGDYIVKAGPRVALEAMGVYLGPNASMPAVLGTPLMIWLSTHTHPVAGALASPPAAPPPNSILSQIVKLK
;
A
#
# COMPACT_ATOMS: atom_id res chain seq x y z
N MET A 1 16.25 68.88 -38.49
CA MET A 1 14.86 68.53 -38.09
C MET A 1 14.35 67.51 -39.08
N ALA A 2 14.41 66.23 -38.72
CA ALA A 2 13.89 65.16 -39.56
C ALA A 2 12.39 65.04 -39.32
N ASN A 3 11.58 65.29 -40.35
CA ASN A 3 10.15 65.03 -40.32
C ASN A 3 9.94 63.52 -40.07
N SER A 4 9.43 63.18 -38.89
CA SER A 4 8.94 61.84 -38.61
C SER A 4 7.89 61.51 -39.68
N ARG A 5 8.16 60.49 -40.50
CA ARG A 5 7.14 59.92 -41.39
C ARG A 5 5.92 59.65 -40.53
N GLY A 6 4.84 60.38 -40.80
CA GLY A 6 3.57 60.21 -40.11
C GLY A 6 3.22 58.73 -40.12
N SER A 7 3.05 58.17 -38.93
CA SER A 7 2.40 56.87 -38.78
C SER A 7 1.13 56.91 -39.62
N PRO A 8 0.88 55.92 -40.50
CA PRO A 8 -0.37 55.87 -41.25
C PRO A 8 -1.49 55.80 -40.22
N SER A 9 -2.14 56.93 -39.98
CA SER A 9 -3.43 56.96 -39.31
C SER A 9 -4.43 56.47 -40.34
N ASP A 10 -4.41 55.17 -40.59
CA ASP A 10 -5.48 54.51 -41.33
C ASP A 10 -6.75 54.81 -40.55
N SER A 11 -7.65 55.58 -41.16
CA SER A 11 -8.94 55.99 -40.58
C SER A 11 -9.85 54.82 -40.19
N ASN A 12 -9.40 53.59 -40.44
CA ASN A 12 -10.09 52.34 -40.19
C ASN A 12 -9.65 51.64 -38.89
N PHE A 13 -8.59 52.11 -38.21
CA PHE A 13 -8.24 51.57 -36.89
C PHE A 13 -9.06 52.26 -35.80
N SER A 14 -9.82 51.47 -35.05
CA SER A 14 -10.40 51.93 -33.79
C SER A 14 -9.30 52.09 -32.74
N ARG A 15 -9.58 52.81 -31.66
CA ARG A 15 -8.64 52.85 -30.52
C ARG A 15 -8.78 51.55 -29.75
N PHE A 16 -7.65 50.95 -29.37
CA PHE A 16 -7.64 49.86 -28.39
C PHE A 16 -8.47 50.27 -27.18
N ARG A 17 -9.44 49.42 -26.83
CA ARG A 17 -10.34 49.63 -25.70
C ARG A 17 -10.25 48.41 -24.79
N CYS A 18 -10.25 48.66 -23.49
CA CYS A 18 -10.34 47.63 -22.46
C CYS A 18 -11.50 48.00 -21.54
N GLU A 19 -12.36 47.03 -21.21
CA GLU A 19 -13.45 47.23 -20.26
C GLU A 19 -13.54 46.09 -19.27
N GLU A 20 -13.91 46.44 -18.03
CA GLU A 20 -14.33 45.49 -17.01
C GLU A 20 -15.74 44.97 -17.33
N MET A 21 -15.89 43.66 -17.37
CA MET A 21 -17.15 42.97 -17.64
C MET A 21 -17.36 41.82 -16.66
N VAL A 22 -18.62 41.40 -16.52
CA VAL A 22 -19.03 40.22 -15.74
C VAL A 22 -19.53 39.16 -16.71
N ILE A 23 -19.07 37.93 -16.52
CA ILE A 23 -19.49 36.79 -17.33
C ILE A 23 -20.94 36.43 -16.99
N THR A 24 -21.79 36.33 -18.01
CA THR A 24 -23.22 36.05 -17.89
C THR A 24 -23.59 34.65 -18.36
N ASN A 25 -22.82 34.09 -19.29
CA ASN A 25 -23.03 32.74 -19.82
C ASN A 25 -21.69 32.14 -20.30
N VAL A 26 -21.63 30.82 -20.34
CA VAL A 26 -20.44 30.04 -20.72
C VAL A 26 -20.88 28.90 -21.64
N ASP A 27 -20.46 28.94 -22.90
CA ASP A 27 -20.68 27.85 -23.86
C ASP A 27 -19.51 26.86 -23.78
N LYS A 28 -19.76 25.73 -23.09
CA LYS A 28 -18.79 24.65 -22.90
C LYS A 28 -18.43 23.92 -24.20
N ARG A 29 -19.30 23.96 -25.20
CA ARG A 29 -19.10 23.26 -26.48
C ARG A 29 -18.21 24.08 -27.40
N MET A 30 -18.44 25.39 -27.46
CA MET A 30 -17.70 26.31 -28.32
C MET A 30 -16.48 26.94 -27.62
N TRP A 31 -16.33 26.73 -26.31
CA TRP A 31 -15.28 27.35 -25.48
C TRP A 31 -15.31 28.88 -25.54
N THR A 32 -16.52 29.43 -25.57
CA THR A 32 -16.79 30.87 -25.59
C THR A 32 -17.56 31.31 -24.35
N ILE A 33 -17.56 32.61 -24.09
CA ILE A 33 -18.34 33.23 -23.03
C ILE A 33 -19.16 34.41 -23.54
N ASP A 34 -20.22 34.73 -22.81
CA ASP A 34 -20.95 35.98 -22.96
C ASP A 34 -20.71 36.86 -21.74
N ALA A 35 -20.47 38.15 -21.94
CA ALA A 35 -20.14 39.09 -20.87
C ALA A 35 -20.91 40.41 -21.00
N GLU A 36 -21.16 41.05 -19.87
CA GLU A 36 -21.84 42.34 -19.77
C GLU A 36 -20.99 43.36 -19.02
N SER A 37 -20.86 44.57 -19.57
CA SER A 37 -20.10 45.66 -18.94
C SER A 37 -20.79 46.14 -17.67
N ARG A 38 -20.04 46.21 -16.56
CA ARG A 38 -20.56 46.79 -15.30
C ARG A 38 -20.84 48.29 -15.42
N HIS A 39 -20.23 48.97 -16.39
CA HIS A 39 -20.29 50.43 -16.50
C HIS A 39 -21.26 50.90 -17.59
N THR A 40 -21.39 50.15 -18.69
CA THR A 40 -22.14 50.60 -19.86
C THR A 40 -23.33 49.71 -20.21
N ALA A 41 -23.53 48.58 -19.50
CA ALA A 41 -24.51 47.53 -19.83
C ALA A 41 -24.35 46.97 -21.27
N LYS A 42 -23.20 47.21 -21.91
CA LYS A 42 -22.86 46.62 -23.21
C LYS A 42 -22.69 45.12 -23.06
N LYS A 43 -23.41 44.34 -23.87
CA LYS A 43 -23.27 42.89 -23.97
C LYS A 43 -22.35 42.52 -25.12
N VAL A 44 -21.56 41.47 -24.91
CA VAL A 44 -20.66 40.90 -25.90
C VAL A 44 -20.77 39.39 -25.77
N ASN A 45 -21.02 38.71 -26.88
CA ASN A 45 -21.27 37.28 -26.91
C ASN A 45 -20.15 36.55 -27.65
N ASP A 46 -20.06 35.25 -27.45
CA ASP A 46 -19.17 34.34 -28.19
C ASP A 46 -17.68 34.73 -28.13
N ILE A 47 -17.22 35.21 -26.98
CA ILE A 47 -15.85 35.71 -26.79
C ILE A 47 -14.93 34.55 -26.42
N GLN A 48 -13.76 34.48 -27.06
CA GLN A 48 -12.72 33.51 -26.70
C GLN A 48 -12.03 33.87 -25.38
N CYS A 49 -11.83 32.87 -24.52
CA CYS A 49 -10.96 33.00 -23.35
C CYS A 49 -9.48 32.94 -23.76
N LEU A 50 -8.73 34.01 -23.55
CA LEU A 50 -7.28 33.95 -23.63
C LEU A 50 -6.74 33.16 -22.45
N VAL A 51 -5.84 32.24 -22.75
CA VAL A 51 -5.14 31.44 -21.75
C VAL A 51 -3.63 31.72 -21.81
N PRO A 52 -2.88 31.50 -20.71
CA PRO A 52 -1.45 31.81 -20.67
C PRO A 52 -0.61 31.10 -21.75
N TYR A 53 -1.03 29.92 -22.18
CA TYR A 53 -0.42 29.19 -23.30
C TYR A 53 -1.50 28.39 -24.03
N HIS A 54 -1.56 28.56 -25.35
CA HIS A 54 -2.40 27.78 -26.26
C HIS A 54 -1.68 27.59 -27.59
N HIS A 55 -1.36 26.34 -27.93
CA HIS A 55 -0.87 26.00 -29.25
C HIS A 55 -2.05 25.81 -30.20
N PHE A 56 -1.97 26.43 -31.38
CA PHE A 56 -3.05 26.41 -32.38
C PHE A 56 -3.25 25.01 -32.99
N GLU A 57 -2.22 24.15 -32.98
CA GLU A 57 -2.32 22.75 -33.41
C GLU A 57 -2.46 21.86 -32.17
N GLY A 58 -3.49 21.00 -32.15
CA GLY A 58 -3.63 19.95 -31.14
C GLY A 58 -4.17 20.38 -29.77
N GLY A 59 -4.37 21.69 -29.53
CA GLY A 59 -4.98 22.19 -28.30
C GLY A 59 -4.09 22.05 -27.05
N GLU A 60 -2.78 21.97 -27.22
CA GLU A 60 -1.82 21.98 -26.11
C GLU A 60 -1.91 23.33 -25.37
N GLY A 61 -1.99 23.33 -24.04
CA GLY A 61 -2.22 24.58 -23.33
C GLY A 61 -2.47 24.45 -21.83
N ILE A 62 -2.58 25.61 -21.20
CA ILE A 62 -3.17 25.75 -19.86
C ILE A 62 -4.62 26.14 -20.07
N HIS A 63 -5.55 25.26 -19.75
CA HIS A 63 -6.97 25.49 -20.01
C HIS A 63 -7.72 25.72 -18.70
N PHE A 64 -8.54 26.75 -18.67
CA PHE A 64 -9.54 26.95 -17.62
C PHE A 64 -10.77 27.58 -18.24
N LEU A 65 -11.93 27.20 -17.73
CA LEU A 65 -13.22 27.75 -18.14
C LEU A 65 -13.77 28.55 -16.96
N PRO A 66 -14.08 29.85 -17.13
CA PRO A 66 -14.50 30.67 -16.00
C PRO A 66 -15.94 30.34 -15.56
N GLU A 67 -16.28 30.72 -14.33
CA GLU A 67 -17.65 30.63 -13.82
C GLU A 67 -18.48 31.86 -14.25
N VAL A 68 -19.79 31.67 -14.38
CA VAL A 68 -20.75 32.79 -14.49
C VAL A 68 -20.62 33.66 -13.23
N GLY A 69 -20.55 34.98 -13.43
CA GLY A 69 -20.32 35.96 -12.37
C GLY A 69 -18.86 36.36 -12.19
N ALA A 70 -17.90 35.67 -12.81
CA ALA A 70 -16.50 36.08 -12.77
C ALA A 70 -16.29 37.45 -13.44
N ILE A 71 -15.43 38.28 -12.84
CA ILE A 71 -15.06 39.59 -13.38
C ILE A 71 -13.85 39.43 -14.30
N CYS A 72 -13.96 39.93 -15.52
CA CYS A 72 -12.90 39.87 -16.52
C CYS A 72 -12.65 41.23 -17.17
N TYR A 73 -11.49 41.35 -17.82
CA TYR A 73 -11.19 42.47 -18.71
C TYR A 73 -11.26 41.99 -20.15
N ILE A 74 -12.09 42.64 -20.96
CA ILE A 74 -12.19 42.35 -22.40
C ILE A 74 -11.48 43.45 -23.18
N ALA A 75 -10.64 43.04 -24.12
CA ALA A 75 -9.96 43.92 -25.06
C ALA A 75 -10.67 43.93 -26.41
N TRP A 76 -10.77 45.13 -26.99
CA TRP A 76 -11.08 45.34 -28.39
C TRP A 76 -9.83 45.83 -29.10
N PRO A 77 -9.23 44.99 -29.95
CA PRO A 77 -8.09 45.37 -30.77
C PRO A 77 -8.41 46.54 -31.69
N SER A 78 -7.41 47.38 -31.95
CA SER A 78 -7.54 48.54 -32.84
C SER A 78 -7.87 48.15 -34.28
N ASP A 79 -7.49 46.94 -34.70
CA ASP A 79 -7.69 46.41 -36.06
C ASP A 79 -9.10 45.85 -36.30
N ASN A 80 -10.00 46.00 -35.32
CA ASN A 80 -11.37 45.50 -35.35
C ASN A 80 -11.48 43.97 -35.44
N THR A 81 -10.45 43.22 -35.04
CA THR A 81 -10.56 41.76 -34.81
C THR A 81 -11.49 41.44 -33.64
N ALA A 82 -11.87 40.17 -33.50
CA ALA A 82 -12.78 39.73 -32.45
C ALA A 82 -12.25 40.09 -31.05
N PRO A 83 -13.11 40.57 -30.14
CA PRO A 83 -12.69 40.84 -28.77
C PRO A 83 -12.23 39.56 -28.09
N PHE A 84 -11.34 39.70 -27.12
CA PHE A 84 -10.86 38.58 -26.31
C PHE A 84 -10.70 39.00 -24.85
N ILE A 85 -10.77 38.02 -23.96
CA ILE A 85 -10.51 38.25 -22.53
C ILE A 85 -9.00 38.44 -22.34
N MET A 86 -8.55 39.49 -21.67
CA MET A 86 -7.12 39.65 -21.31
C MET A 86 -6.77 38.97 -19.99
N GLY A 87 -7.73 38.85 -19.08
CA GLY A 87 -7.52 38.26 -17.77
C GLY A 87 -8.70 38.47 -16.84
N PHE A 88 -8.56 37.94 -15.62
CA PHE A 88 -9.60 37.91 -14.60
C PHE A 88 -9.20 38.78 -13.42
N LYS A 89 -10.20 39.41 -12.80
CA LYS A 89 -10.03 40.27 -11.64
C LYS A 89 -10.61 39.58 -10.41
N GLY A 90 -9.82 39.51 -9.34
CA GLY A 90 -10.32 39.08 -8.03
C GLY A 90 -11.22 40.16 -7.43
N ALA A 91 -12.36 39.75 -6.86
CA ALA A 91 -13.20 40.66 -6.09
C ALA A 91 -12.45 41.11 -4.83
N ALA A 92 -12.54 42.42 -4.54
CA ALA A 92 -12.05 42.98 -3.29
C ALA A 92 -13.00 42.57 -2.16
N SER A 93 -12.48 41.93 -1.11
CA SER A 93 -13.26 41.57 0.08
C SER A 93 -12.87 42.46 1.25
N GLN A 94 -13.82 42.79 2.13
CA GLN A 94 -13.44 43.35 3.43
C GLN A 94 -12.74 42.26 4.24
N VAL A 95 -11.58 42.60 4.80
CA VAL A 95 -10.97 41.84 5.87
C VAL A 95 -11.92 42.02 7.06
N GLY A 96 -12.64 40.96 7.43
CA GLY A 96 -13.33 40.93 8.71
C GLY A 96 -12.33 41.24 9.83
N SER A 97 -12.79 41.75 10.99
CA SER A 97 -11.92 41.81 12.17
C SER A 97 -11.21 40.47 12.30
N ILE A 98 -9.88 40.50 12.38
CA ILE A 98 -9.05 39.30 12.54
C ILE A 98 -9.33 38.78 13.95
N ASP A 99 -10.48 38.13 14.11
CA ASP A 99 -10.82 37.44 15.33
C ASP A 99 -10.40 36.00 15.09
N THR A 100 -9.23 35.68 15.67
CA THR A 100 -8.59 34.37 15.79
C THR A 100 -7.66 33.93 14.65
N GLU A 101 -6.36 33.83 14.98
CA GLU A 101 -5.39 33.00 14.25
C GLU A 101 -5.97 31.60 14.07
N GLY A 102 -6.29 31.21 12.83
CA GLY A 102 -6.58 29.81 12.53
C GLY A 102 -7.84 29.50 11.75
N ASP A 103 -8.51 30.47 11.12
CA ASP A 103 -9.53 30.16 10.12
C ASP A 103 -8.93 30.16 8.69
N PRO A 104 -8.48 28.99 8.17
CA PRO A 104 -8.05 28.84 6.79
C PRO A 104 -9.24 28.89 5.80
N GLN A 105 -10.49 28.91 6.27
CA GLN A 105 -11.69 28.79 5.45
C GLN A 105 -12.76 29.82 5.82
N GLY A 106 -12.57 31.07 5.37
CA GLY A 106 -13.74 31.86 4.99
C GLY A 106 -13.71 33.33 5.36
N SER A 107 -13.01 34.14 4.55
CA SER A 107 -13.61 35.43 4.22
C SER A 107 -14.65 35.18 3.12
N THR A 108 -15.93 35.09 3.46
CA THR A 108 -16.99 35.24 2.45
C THR A 108 -16.82 36.62 1.85
N ALA A 109 -16.41 36.67 0.57
CA ALA A 109 -16.10 37.91 -0.12
C ALA A 109 -17.40 38.70 -0.37
N THR A 110 -17.81 39.49 0.60
CA THR A 110 -18.79 40.57 0.37
C THR A 110 -18.03 41.72 -0.28
N GLU A 111 -18.49 42.23 -1.43
CA GLU A 111 -17.84 43.36 -2.11
C GLU A 111 -17.66 44.51 -1.11
N ALA A 112 -16.42 44.95 -0.93
CA ALA A 112 -16.11 46.00 0.04
C ALA A 112 -16.76 47.33 -0.36
N THR A 113 -17.70 47.82 0.44
CA THR A 113 -18.27 49.17 0.33
C THR A 113 -17.70 50.04 1.45
N GLY A 114 -16.65 50.83 1.17
CA GLY A 114 -16.07 51.71 2.19
C GLY A 114 -14.59 52.09 2.00
N SER A 115 -14.06 52.83 2.99
CA SER A 115 -12.68 53.35 3.05
C SER A 115 -11.62 52.26 2.79
N PRO A 116 -10.52 52.56 2.07
CA PRO A 116 -9.50 51.58 1.67
C PRO A 116 -8.75 50.88 2.82
N SER A 117 -8.93 51.32 4.07
CA SER A 117 -8.39 50.62 5.25
C SER A 117 -9.19 49.34 5.53
N GLY A 118 -8.57 48.17 5.32
CA GLY A 118 -9.18 46.87 5.62
C GLY A 118 -9.71 46.10 4.41
N VAL A 119 -9.30 46.45 3.18
CA VAL A 119 -9.66 45.69 1.98
C VAL A 119 -8.58 44.66 1.65
N SER A 120 -8.98 43.41 1.42
CA SER A 120 -8.13 42.33 0.93
C SER A 120 -8.35 42.10 -0.56
N PHE A 121 -7.25 41.99 -1.29
CA PHE A 121 -7.22 41.52 -2.69
C PHE A 121 -6.72 40.07 -2.79
N ARG A 122 -6.69 39.36 -1.65
CA ARG A 122 -6.24 37.98 -1.58
C ARG A 122 -7.19 37.06 -2.33
N SER A 123 -8.50 37.34 -2.29
CA SER A 123 -9.55 36.56 -2.96
C SER A 123 -9.35 35.04 -2.77
N ASN A 124 -9.16 34.61 -1.51
CA ASN A 124 -8.88 33.22 -1.10
C ASN A 124 -7.63 32.56 -1.70
N ARG A 125 -6.72 33.31 -2.33
CA ARG A 125 -5.42 32.76 -2.76
C ARG A 125 -4.62 32.27 -1.54
N PRO A 126 -3.91 31.14 -1.65
CA PRO A 126 -3.07 30.64 -0.56
C PRO A 126 -1.97 31.63 -0.21
N ASN A 127 -1.40 31.50 0.99
CA ASN A 127 -0.19 32.25 1.35
C ASN A 127 0.99 31.70 0.54
N LEU A 128 1.50 32.53 -0.36
CA LEU A 128 2.58 32.19 -1.28
C LEU A 128 3.79 33.10 -1.03
N LEU A 129 4.99 32.56 -1.23
CA LEU A 129 6.20 33.35 -1.26
C LEU A 129 6.42 33.95 -2.65
N PRO A 130 7.16 35.07 -2.76
CA PRO A 130 7.53 35.62 -4.06
C PRO A 130 8.25 34.57 -4.94
N GLY A 131 7.67 34.29 -6.11
CA GLY A 131 8.16 33.29 -7.07
C GLY A 131 7.45 31.94 -7.01
N ASP A 132 6.59 31.70 -6.01
CA ASP A 132 5.70 30.54 -6.01
C ASP A 132 4.62 30.69 -7.10
N ILE A 133 4.21 29.58 -7.69
CA ILE A 133 3.09 29.51 -8.64
C ILE A 133 2.03 28.59 -8.04
N ALA A 134 0.77 29.04 -8.01
CA ALA A 134 -0.33 28.22 -7.52
C ALA A 134 -1.50 28.22 -8.50
N MET A 135 -2.10 27.05 -8.67
CA MET A 135 -3.38 26.83 -9.31
C MET A 135 -4.32 26.27 -8.25
N THR A 136 -5.43 26.95 -7.97
CA THR A 136 -6.39 26.54 -6.95
C THR A 136 -7.79 26.59 -7.49
N THR A 137 -8.63 25.66 -7.07
CA THR A 137 -10.06 25.62 -7.40
C THR A 137 -10.89 26.17 -6.24
N ARG A 138 -12.19 26.39 -6.49
CA ARG A 138 -13.16 26.81 -5.46
C ARG A 138 -13.27 25.80 -4.32
N ASP A 139 -13.16 24.51 -4.63
CA ASP A 139 -13.25 23.41 -3.66
C ASP A 139 -11.92 23.12 -2.96
N ALA A 140 -11.02 24.11 -2.94
CA ALA A 140 -9.71 24.06 -2.32
C ALA A 140 -8.72 23.03 -2.88
N ASN A 141 -9.02 22.33 -3.99
CA ASN A 141 -7.99 21.56 -4.71
C ASN A 141 -6.88 22.48 -5.21
N PHE A 142 -5.63 22.01 -5.18
CA PHE A 142 -4.48 22.85 -5.48
C PHE A 142 -3.33 22.12 -6.19
N ILE A 143 -2.58 22.90 -6.96
CA ILE A 143 -1.22 22.61 -7.43
C ILE A 143 -0.37 23.82 -7.05
N ILE A 144 0.71 23.62 -6.29
CA ILE A 144 1.61 24.68 -5.87
C ILE A 144 3.04 24.29 -6.23
N LEU A 145 3.65 25.09 -7.10
CA LEU A 145 5.09 25.04 -7.40
C LEU A 145 5.77 26.04 -6.49
N ARG A 146 6.51 25.53 -5.50
CA ARG A 146 7.24 26.37 -4.56
C ARG A 146 8.61 26.73 -5.13
N ARG A 147 9.06 27.93 -4.80
CA ARG A 147 10.46 28.32 -5.00
C ARG A 147 11.36 27.33 -4.24
N GLY A 148 12.33 26.75 -4.94
CA GLY A 148 13.18 25.66 -4.43
C GLY A 148 12.88 24.29 -5.05
N GLY A 149 11.92 24.20 -5.97
CA GLY A 149 11.66 23.00 -6.76
C GLY A 149 10.72 21.99 -6.11
N VAL A 150 10.08 22.35 -4.99
CA VAL A 150 9.06 21.51 -4.35
C VAL A 150 7.75 21.65 -5.13
N LEU A 151 7.18 20.52 -5.54
CA LEU A 151 5.85 20.45 -6.13
C LEU A 151 4.88 19.87 -5.11
N GLN A 152 3.78 20.58 -4.87
CA GLN A 152 2.70 20.16 -3.98
C GLN A 152 1.43 20.03 -4.81
N LEU A 153 0.73 18.89 -4.75
CA LEU A 153 -0.61 18.75 -5.32
C LEU A 153 -1.52 18.04 -4.32
N GLY A 154 -2.78 18.45 -4.25
CA GLY A 154 -3.72 17.84 -3.34
C GLY A 154 -5.15 18.32 -3.51
N ALA A 155 -6.07 17.54 -2.96
CA ALA A 155 -7.46 17.92 -2.81
C ALA A 155 -7.70 18.64 -1.47
N THR A 156 -7.04 18.18 -0.40
CA THR A 156 -7.13 18.77 0.95
C THR A 156 -5.78 18.72 1.66
N ALA A 157 -5.67 19.32 2.85
CA ALA A 157 -4.46 19.24 3.66
C ALA A 157 -4.10 17.81 4.12
N VAL A 158 -5.09 16.91 4.18
CA VAL A 158 -4.92 15.50 4.57
C VAL A 158 -4.98 14.54 3.38
N SER A 159 -5.11 15.06 2.15
CA SER A 159 -5.09 14.29 0.90
C SER A 159 -4.24 15.04 -0.12
N GLN A 160 -2.93 14.86 -0.03
CA GLN A 160 -1.94 15.57 -0.85
C GLN A 160 -0.63 14.78 -1.02
N ARG A 161 0.05 15.06 -2.12
CA ARG A 161 1.38 14.56 -2.45
C ARG A 161 2.37 15.71 -2.59
N ILE A 162 3.55 15.55 -2.00
CA ILE A 162 4.64 16.52 -2.04
C ILE A 162 5.87 15.86 -2.64
N TYR A 163 6.37 16.44 -3.73
CA TYR A 163 7.64 16.07 -4.35
C TYR A 163 8.72 17.00 -3.82
N ILE A 164 9.68 16.44 -3.09
CA ILE A 164 10.81 17.17 -2.51
C ILE A 164 12.07 16.75 -3.27
N PRO A 165 12.72 17.66 -4.02
CA PRO A 165 13.88 17.32 -4.84
C PRO A 165 15.09 16.93 -3.99
N ILE A 166 15.17 17.41 -2.74
CA ILE A 166 16.19 16.99 -1.79
C ILE A 166 15.99 15.50 -1.50
N LEU A 167 16.96 14.68 -1.91
CA LEU A 167 16.96 13.21 -1.81
C LEU A 167 15.90 12.49 -2.66
N ASN A 168 15.30 13.16 -3.66
CA ASN A 168 14.24 12.58 -4.50
C ASN A 168 13.08 11.98 -3.67
N TYR A 169 12.67 12.71 -2.64
CA TYR A 169 11.73 12.23 -1.64
C TYR A 169 10.29 12.61 -2.03
N ILE A 170 9.41 11.61 -2.07
CA ILE A 170 7.97 11.81 -2.27
C ILE A 170 7.28 11.55 -0.93
N LYS A 171 6.42 12.48 -0.51
CA LYS A 171 5.63 12.35 0.71
C LYS A 171 4.14 12.44 0.40
N ASP A 172 3.41 11.40 0.79
CA ASP A 172 1.96 11.35 0.71
C ASP A 172 1.34 11.57 2.09
N PHE A 173 0.32 12.41 2.13
CA PHE A 173 -0.56 12.60 3.28
C PHE A 173 -1.94 12.16 2.83
N CYS A 174 -2.41 11.05 3.38
CA CYS A 174 -3.70 10.46 3.07
C CYS A 174 -4.15 9.59 4.24
N GLU A 175 -5.46 9.47 4.42
CA GLU A 175 -6.07 8.49 5.33
C GLU A 175 -6.15 7.12 4.67
N ASN A 176 -6.59 7.09 3.40
CA ASN A 176 -6.63 5.91 2.55
C ASN A 176 -5.69 6.12 1.36
N TYR A 177 -4.86 5.13 1.07
CA TYR A 177 -3.95 5.13 -0.07
C TYR A 177 -4.21 3.90 -0.93
N SER A 178 -4.31 4.08 -2.23
CA SER A 178 -4.28 2.98 -3.18
C SER A 178 -3.37 3.33 -4.35
N MET A 179 -2.51 2.39 -4.72
CA MET A 179 -1.65 2.48 -5.88
C MET A 179 -1.83 1.22 -6.69
N SER A 180 -2.41 1.34 -7.88
CA SER A 180 -2.57 0.24 -8.82
C SER A 180 -1.60 0.42 -9.99
N THR A 181 -0.84 -0.63 -10.28
CA THR A 181 0.10 -0.70 -11.40
C THR A 181 -0.11 -2.02 -12.15
N PHE A 182 0.47 -2.16 -13.34
CA PHE A 182 0.45 -3.44 -14.04
C PHE A 182 1.18 -4.57 -13.27
N GLY A 183 2.19 -4.22 -12.46
CA GLY A 183 2.93 -5.18 -11.64
C GLY A 183 2.19 -5.64 -10.38
N GLY A 184 1.07 -5.00 -10.04
CA GLY A 184 0.32 -5.26 -8.82
C GLY A 184 -0.16 -3.95 -8.16
N ASP A 185 -0.68 -4.09 -6.96
CA ASP A 185 -1.34 -3.02 -6.23
C ASP A 185 -0.96 -2.99 -4.75
N ILE A 186 -1.03 -1.80 -4.17
CA ILE A 186 -0.81 -1.55 -2.76
C ILE A 186 -1.98 -0.73 -2.24
N ALA A 187 -2.57 -1.14 -1.13
CA ALA A 187 -3.64 -0.42 -0.46
C ALA A 187 -3.36 -0.29 1.04
N TRP A 188 -3.47 0.92 1.57
CA TRP A 188 -3.66 1.20 2.99
C TRP A 188 -5.07 1.76 3.18
N THR A 189 -5.87 1.12 4.02
CA THR A 189 -7.24 1.54 4.29
C THR A 189 -7.47 1.66 5.77
N VAL A 190 -8.04 2.78 6.20
CA VAL A 190 -8.59 2.97 7.53
C VAL A 190 -10.10 2.77 7.43
N GLU A 191 -10.63 1.71 8.02
CA GLU A 191 -12.07 1.40 7.97
C GLU A 191 -12.82 2.22 9.04
N ARG A 192 -12.79 3.54 8.88
CA ARG A 192 -13.53 4.46 9.75
C ARG A 192 -14.93 4.67 9.19
N SER A 193 -15.94 4.42 10.01
CA SER A 193 -17.29 4.94 9.72
C SER A 193 -17.26 6.47 9.81
N GLU A 194 -17.85 7.18 8.84
CA GLU A 194 -17.99 8.65 8.90
C GLU A 194 -18.68 9.13 10.18
N SER A 195 -19.49 8.26 10.80
CA SER A 195 -20.24 8.53 12.03
C SER A 195 -19.47 8.25 13.32
N ASP A 196 -18.29 7.65 13.27
CA ASP A 196 -17.51 7.29 14.47
C ASP A 196 -16.46 8.37 14.80
N PRO A 197 -16.67 9.16 15.87
CA PRO A 197 -15.74 10.21 16.29
C PRO A 197 -14.56 9.67 17.11
N SER A 198 -14.53 8.38 17.46
CA SER A 198 -13.55 7.82 18.40
C SER A 198 -12.12 7.83 17.86
N GLY A 199 -11.96 7.88 16.53
CA GLY A 199 -10.68 7.72 15.86
C GLY A 199 -10.09 6.31 15.97
N ASN A 200 -10.77 5.38 16.66
CA ASN A 200 -10.35 3.99 16.83
C ASN A 200 -10.81 3.14 15.65
N ALA A 201 -10.32 3.48 14.46
CA ALA A 201 -10.61 2.73 13.25
C ALA A 201 -9.49 1.70 12.96
N PRO A 202 -9.84 0.47 12.56
CA PRO A 202 -8.88 -0.51 12.08
C PRO A 202 -8.15 0.02 10.84
N ALA A 203 -6.85 -0.25 10.74
CA ALA A 203 -6.06 0.03 9.55
C ALA A 203 -5.59 -1.27 8.90
N SER A 204 -6.00 -1.52 7.66
CA SER A 204 -5.54 -2.65 6.88
C SER A 204 -4.46 -2.23 5.88
N TYR A 205 -3.56 -3.18 5.60
CA TYR A 205 -2.57 -3.06 4.54
C TYR A 205 -2.68 -4.28 3.64
N THR A 206 -2.75 -4.06 2.34
CA THR A 206 -2.74 -5.12 1.33
C THR A 206 -1.73 -4.78 0.26
N PHE A 207 -0.96 -5.78 -0.13
CA PHE A 207 0.01 -5.72 -1.21
C PHE A 207 -0.21 -6.95 -2.09
N HIS A 208 -0.43 -6.72 -3.37
CA HIS A 208 -0.50 -7.74 -4.40
C HIS A 208 0.64 -7.55 -5.40
N MET A 209 1.20 -8.65 -5.86
CA MET A 209 2.19 -8.65 -6.93
C MET A 209 1.83 -9.71 -7.97
N ASN A 210 1.90 -9.30 -9.23
CA ASN A 210 1.72 -10.18 -10.38
C ASN A 210 3.07 -10.77 -10.80
N GLU A 211 3.06 -11.95 -11.42
CA GLU A 211 4.27 -12.46 -12.09
C GLU A 211 4.49 -11.72 -13.41
N PHE A 212 3.41 -11.46 -14.15
CA PHE A 212 3.41 -10.71 -15.40
C PHE A 212 2.35 -9.59 -15.41
N ALA A 213 2.62 -8.53 -16.17
CA ALA A 213 1.78 -7.33 -16.25
C ALA A 213 0.33 -7.60 -16.70
N GLN A 214 0.13 -8.64 -17.48
CA GLN A 214 -1.15 -9.06 -18.06
C GLN A 214 -1.88 -10.11 -17.23
N ASP A 215 -1.31 -10.55 -16.10
CA ASP A 215 -1.95 -11.55 -15.25
C ASP A 215 -3.24 -10.98 -14.64
N GLU A 216 -4.30 -11.78 -14.69
CA GLU A 216 -5.59 -11.40 -14.11
C GLU A 216 -5.58 -11.54 -12.58
N LYS A 217 -4.87 -12.55 -12.06
CA LYS A 217 -4.73 -12.84 -10.64
C LYS A 217 -3.34 -12.47 -10.13
N ALA A 218 -3.23 -12.28 -8.83
CA ALA A 218 -1.94 -12.04 -8.18
C ALA A 218 -1.18 -13.36 -7.98
N SER A 219 0.14 -13.26 -7.93
CA SER A 219 1.04 -14.36 -7.59
C SER A 219 1.52 -14.31 -6.15
N VAL A 220 1.61 -13.11 -5.57
CA VAL A 220 1.95 -12.88 -4.17
C VAL A 220 0.92 -11.94 -3.57
N ARG A 221 0.51 -12.25 -2.35
CA ARG A 221 -0.29 -11.38 -1.51
C ARG A 221 0.35 -11.27 -0.14
N VAL A 222 0.50 -10.04 0.33
CA VAL A 222 0.84 -9.74 1.72
C VAL A 222 -0.28 -8.89 2.28
N ARG A 223 -0.83 -9.30 3.42
CA ARG A 223 -1.95 -8.63 4.04
C ARG A 223 -1.72 -8.49 5.55
N HIS A 224 -2.08 -7.33 6.08
CA HIS A 224 -2.25 -7.08 7.50
C HIS A 224 -3.68 -6.61 7.73
N PHE A 225 -4.42 -7.27 8.61
CA PHE A 225 -5.77 -6.89 9.00
C PHE A 225 -5.91 -6.93 10.52
N PRO A 226 -6.21 -5.81 11.19
CA PRO A 226 -6.33 -5.79 12.64
C PRO A 226 -7.68 -6.31 13.17
N LEU A 227 -8.60 -6.75 12.30
CA LEU A 227 -9.96 -7.15 12.67
C LEU A 227 -10.27 -8.63 12.40
N ALA A 228 -11.14 -9.16 13.26
CA ALA A 228 -11.54 -10.56 13.38
C ALA A 228 -11.73 -11.26 12.03
N ALA A 229 -11.15 -12.45 11.88
CA ALA A 229 -11.54 -13.37 10.82
C ALA A 229 -13.07 -13.52 10.83
N PRO A 230 -13.73 -13.63 9.67
CA PRO A 230 -15.15 -13.97 9.61
C PRO A 230 -15.39 -15.24 10.45
N GLY A 231 -16.03 -15.09 11.62
CA GLY A 231 -16.22 -16.20 12.58
C GLY A 231 -15.69 -15.99 14.01
N GLY A 232 -15.01 -14.87 14.31
CA GLY A 232 -14.60 -14.57 15.68
C GLY A 232 -13.47 -15.46 16.20
N GLY A 233 -12.26 -15.22 15.69
CA GLY A 233 -11.03 -15.88 16.13
C GLY A 233 -9.88 -14.87 16.33
N GLU A 234 -8.82 -15.31 16.99
CA GLU A 234 -7.63 -14.50 17.29
C GLU A 234 -6.93 -13.98 16.01
N LYS A 235 -6.33 -12.80 16.16
CA LYS A 235 -6.04 -11.82 15.11
C LYS A 235 -4.85 -12.27 14.24
N ALA A 236 -5.01 -12.43 12.93
CA ALA A 236 -3.84 -12.53 12.05
C ALA A 236 -3.21 -11.14 11.88
N ALA A 237 -2.03 -10.95 12.49
CA ALA A 237 -1.23 -9.75 12.27
C ALA A 237 -0.76 -9.68 10.82
N TRP A 238 -0.30 -10.80 10.27
CA TRP A 238 0.23 -10.85 8.92
C TRP A 238 -0.16 -12.16 8.24
N GLU A 239 -0.51 -12.04 6.98
CA GLU A 239 -0.81 -13.13 6.08
C GLU A 239 0.01 -12.96 4.81
N VAL A 240 0.72 -14.01 4.41
CA VAL A 240 1.49 -14.06 3.18
C VAL A 240 1.05 -15.29 2.40
N HIS A 241 0.63 -15.06 1.16
CA HIS A 241 0.30 -16.11 0.21
C HIS A 241 1.19 -16.00 -1.02
N VAL A 242 1.72 -17.12 -1.47
CA VAL A 242 2.40 -17.25 -2.76
C VAL A 242 1.71 -18.39 -3.51
N ALA A 243 1.15 -18.05 -4.68
CA ALA A 243 0.48 -18.98 -5.57
C ALA A 243 0.50 -18.43 -7.00
N LYS A 244 1.15 -19.15 -7.92
CA LYS A 244 1.38 -18.70 -9.30
C LYS A 244 0.07 -18.31 -10.00
N ASN A 245 -0.19 -17.00 -10.19
CA ASN A 245 -1.39 -16.43 -10.83
C ASN A 245 -2.70 -17.08 -10.33
N ASN A 246 -2.83 -17.27 -9.01
CA ASN A 246 -3.93 -18.03 -8.41
C ASN A 246 -4.53 -17.35 -7.17
N ILE A 247 -4.20 -16.08 -6.95
CA ILE A 247 -4.77 -15.28 -5.87
C ILE A 247 -5.72 -14.24 -6.46
N ASP A 248 -7.01 -14.39 -6.19
CA ASP A 248 -8.00 -13.38 -6.56
C ASP A 248 -7.76 -12.08 -5.78
N ARG A 249 -7.69 -10.94 -6.47
CA ARG A 249 -7.26 -9.67 -5.85
C ARG A 249 -8.31 -9.08 -4.91
N ASP A 250 -9.59 -9.30 -5.22
CA ASP A 250 -10.70 -8.67 -4.50
C ASP A 250 -11.10 -9.51 -3.29
N SER A 251 -11.36 -10.80 -3.51
CA SER A 251 -11.74 -11.74 -2.45
C SER A 251 -10.55 -12.22 -1.63
N GLY A 252 -9.36 -12.28 -2.24
CA GLY A 252 -8.19 -12.89 -1.64
C GLY A 252 -8.20 -14.41 -1.63
N GLU A 253 -9.16 -15.04 -2.33
CA GLU A 253 -9.25 -16.50 -2.44
C GLU A 253 -8.04 -17.06 -3.18
N VAL A 254 -7.45 -18.13 -2.62
CA VAL A 254 -6.31 -18.84 -3.22
C VAL A 254 -6.80 -20.19 -3.73
N THR A 255 -6.80 -20.38 -5.04
CA THR A 255 -7.37 -21.60 -5.66
C THR A 255 -6.41 -22.79 -5.66
N SER A 256 -5.10 -22.54 -5.53
CA SER A 256 -4.07 -23.56 -5.36
C SER A 256 -2.89 -22.96 -4.60
N GLU A 257 -2.81 -23.24 -3.30
CA GLU A 257 -1.73 -22.73 -2.45
C GLU A 257 -0.41 -23.44 -2.76
N THR A 258 0.65 -22.67 -3.05
CA THR A 258 2.02 -23.20 -3.02
C THR A 258 2.69 -22.91 -1.68
N TYR A 259 2.39 -21.77 -1.06
CA TYR A 259 2.88 -21.39 0.26
C TYR A 259 1.91 -20.43 0.94
N SER A 260 1.58 -20.69 2.20
CA SER A 260 0.86 -19.74 3.05
C SER A 260 1.52 -19.63 4.42
N LEU A 261 1.58 -18.39 4.93
CA LEU A 261 2.08 -18.04 6.25
C LEU A 261 1.08 -17.11 6.92
N SER A 262 0.61 -17.50 8.10
CA SER A 262 -0.23 -16.67 8.95
C SER A 262 0.44 -16.51 10.31
N ILE A 263 0.61 -15.26 10.74
CA ILE A 263 1.18 -14.90 12.03
C ILE A 263 0.12 -14.12 12.78
N LEU A 264 -0.26 -14.62 13.95
CA LEU A 264 -1.23 -13.99 14.82
C LEU A 264 -0.58 -12.97 15.77
N MET A 265 -1.36 -12.03 16.30
CA MET A 265 -0.89 -11.00 17.22
C MET A 265 -0.43 -11.55 18.59
N ASP A 266 -0.85 -12.74 18.97
CA ASP A 266 -0.38 -13.47 20.16
C ASP A 266 0.98 -14.16 19.93
N GLY A 267 1.50 -14.11 18.70
CA GLY A 267 2.73 -14.79 18.27
C GLY A 267 2.51 -16.20 17.69
N SER A 268 1.28 -16.72 17.72
CA SER A 268 0.96 -18.00 17.10
C SER A 268 1.23 -17.94 15.60
N LYS A 269 1.85 -18.99 15.06
CA LYS A 269 2.24 -19.07 13.64
C LYS A 269 1.66 -20.34 13.02
N THR A 270 1.08 -20.21 11.83
CA THR A 270 0.72 -21.33 10.95
C THR A 270 1.44 -21.14 9.61
N GLU A 271 2.13 -22.18 9.16
CA GLU A 271 2.85 -22.21 7.88
C GLU A 271 2.45 -23.48 7.13
N VAL A 272 1.99 -23.32 5.90
CA VAL A 272 1.60 -24.42 5.02
C VAL A 272 2.44 -24.33 3.75
N VAL A 273 3.11 -25.43 3.45
CA VAL A 273 3.84 -25.60 2.18
C VAL A 273 3.06 -26.62 1.35
N GLY A 274 2.41 -26.16 0.28
CA GLY A 274 1.59 -27.00 -0.59
C GLY A 274 2.38 -27.86 -1.58
N ALA A 275 3.70 -27.66 -1.63
CA ALA A 275 4.63 -28.33 -2.54
C ALA A 275 5.85 -28.89 -1.77
N ASN A 276 6.93 -29.20 -2.49
CA ASN A 276 8.17 -29.68 -1.88
C ASN A 276 8.83 -28.58 -1.02
N TYR A 277 9.40 -28.98 0.12
CA TYR A 277 10.16 -28.11 1.02
C TYR A 277 11.57 -28.67 1.20
N ASP A 278 12.55 -28.04 0.55
CA ASP A 278 13.96 -28.40 0.65
C ASP A 278 14.68 -27.42 1.59
N LEU A 279 15.19 -27.91 2.73
CA LEU A 279 15.95 -27.11 3.69
C LEU A 279 17.43 -27.52 3.67
N THR A 280 18.30 -26.62 3.21
CA THR A 280 19.76 -26.82 3.22
C THR A 280 20.40 -25.92 4.26
N ILE A 281 21.19 -26.51 5.17
CA ILE A 281 21.85 -25.79 6.26
C ILE A 281 23.36 -25.98 6.11
N LYS A 282 24.06 -24.88 5.82
CA LYS A 282 25.52 -24.89 5.61
C LYS A 282 26.33 -24.82 6.92
N GLY A 283 25.68 -24.57 8.03
CA GLY A 283 26.28 -24.49 9.36
C GLY A 283 25.52 -25.35 10.37
N ASN A 284 25.51 -24.92 11.62
CA ASN A 284 24.79 -25.62 12.68
C ASN A 284 23.32 -25.20 12.70
N GLN A 285 22.41 -26.17 12.88
CA GLN A 285 21.02 -25.92 13.26
C GLN A 285 20.83 -26.33 14.71
N THR A 286 20.23 -25.46 15.51
CA THR A 286 19.78 -25.79 16.87
C THR A 286 18.29 -25.49 16.96
N VAL A 287 17.50 -26.49 17.39
CA VAL A 287 16.06 -26.36 17.62
C VAL A 287 15.80 -26.62 19.09
N THR A 288 15.40 -25.58 19.82
CA THR A 288 14.99 -25.67 21.22
C THR A 288 13.47 -25.65 21.29
N VAL A 289 12.88 -26.63 21.96
CA VAL A 289 11.44 -26.68 22.22
C VAL A 289 11.25 -26.72 23.73
N GLU A 290 10.61 -25.70 24.29
CA GLU A 290 10.34 -25.60 25.74
C GLU A 290 9.07 -26.34 26.14
N GLY A 291 8.09 -26.43 25.24
CA GLY A 291 6.88 -27.22 25.39
C GLY A 291 6.97 -28.57 24.68
N ASP A 292 5.82 -29.05 24.22
CA ASP A 292 5.72 -30.32 23.49
C ASP A 292 6.01 -30.14 22.00
N ARG A 293 6.71 -31.13 21.41
CA ARG A 293 6.85 -31.26 19.96
C ARG A 293 6.19 -32.54 19.48
N GLN A 294 5.23 -32.41 18.58
CA GLN A 294 4.67 -33.53 17.84
C GLN A 294 5.07 -33.45 16.37
N VAL A 295 5.53 -34.57 15.82
CA VAL A 295 5.81 -34.73 14.39
C VAL A 295 4.98 -35.90 13.87
N ALA A 296 4.16 -35.65 12.85
CA ALA A 296 3.33 -36.67 12.22
C ALA A 296 3.73 -36.80 10.74
N VAL A 297 4.30 -37.95 10.39
CA VAL A 297 4.68 -38.27 9.02
C VAL A 297 3.74 -39.34 8.47
N LYS A 298 2.94 -38.97 7.47
CA LYS A 298 2.03 -39.92 6.79
C LYS A 298 2.74 -40.81 5.77
N GLY A 299 3.88 -40.34 5.26
CA GLY A 299 4.75 -41.06 4.34
C GLY A 299 5.91 -41.76 5.04
N LYS A 300 7.03 -41.90 4.33
CA LYS A 300 8.28 -42.42 4.89
C LYS A 300 9.11 -41.28 5.47
N GLU A 301 9.52 -41.43 6.72
CA GLU A 301 10.58 -40.61 7.32
C GLU A 301 11.92 -41.36 7.22
N GLN A 302 12.97 -40.68 6.77
CA GLN A 302 14.33 -41.23 6.69
C GLN A 302 15.33 -40.22 7.22
N HIS A 303 16.21 -40.68 8.12
CA HIS A 303 17.34 -39.92 8.64
C HIS A 303 18.61 -40.56 8.08
N ASP A 304 19.32 -39.85 7.21
CA ASP A 304 20.61 -40.29 6.67
C ASP A 304 21.71 -39.46 7.32
N VAL A 305 22.52 -40.10 8.17
CA VAL A 305 23.46 -39.42 9.06
C VAL A 305 24.83 -40.08 8.91
N GLU A 306 25.80 -39.34 8.36
CA GLU A 306 27.18 -39.82 8.19
C GLU A 306 27.94 -39.92 9.52
N GLY A 307 27.58 -39.07 10.49
CA GLY A 307 28.15 -39.04 11.84
C GLY A 307 27.26 -39.74 12.88
N ASP A 308 27.27 -39.22 14.10
CA ASP A 308 26.48 -39.78 15.19
C ASP A 308 25.02 -39.30 15.15
N TYR A 309 24.09 -40.25 15.16
CA TYR A 309 22.68 -40.00 15.44
C TYR A 309 22.34 -40.39 16.88
N ILE A 310 22.19 -39.41 17.77
CA ILE A 310 22.00 -39.64 19.21
C ILE A 310 20.59 -39.20 19.63
N VAL A 311 19.77 -40.16 20.07
CA VAL A 311 18.48 -39.90 20.71
C VAL A 311 18.65 -39.97 22.23
N LYS A 312 18.59 -38.82 22.91
CA LYS A 312 18.56 -38.75 24.38
C LYS A 312 17.12 -38.47 24.83
N ALA A 313 16.57 -39.35 25.64
CA ALA A 313 15.29 -39.13 26.31
C ALA A 313 15.49 -39.22 27.83
N GLY A 314 14.59 -38.59 28.59
CA GLY A 314 14.58 -38.69 30.04
C GLY A 314 14.16 -40.10 30.50
N PRO A 315 12.89 -40.31 30.89
CA PRO A 315 12.47 -41.59 31.45
C PRO A 315 12.25 -42.71 30.42
N ARG A 316 11.92 -42.40 29.15
CA ARG A 316 11.51 -43.42 28.17
C ARG A 316 11.72 -42.99 26.72
N VAL A 317 12.19 -43.92 25.89
CA VAL A 317 11.97 -43.93 24.42
C VAL A 317 11.00 -45.06 24.13
N ALA A 318 9.91 -44.79 23.40
CA ALA A 318 8.97 -45.80 22.93
C ALA A 318 9.05 -45.90 21.41
N LEU A 319 9.20 -47.12 20.90
CA LEU A 319 9.25 -47.42 19.47
C LEU A 319 8.17 -48.45 19.17
N GLU A 320 7.11 -48.02 18.51
CA GLU A 320 6.01 -48.89 18.10
C GLU A 320 6.23 -49.31 16.65
N ALA A 321 7.00 -50.38 16.46
CA ALA A 321 7.35 -50.90 15.14
C ALA A 321 7.30 -52.43 15.13
N MET A 322 7.02 -53.01 13.96
CA MET A 322 7.05 -54.48 13.78
C MET A 322 8.44 -55.08 14.03
N GLY A 323 9.50 -54.28 13.89
CA GLY A 323 10.88 -54.69 14.14
C GLY A 323 11.82 -53.50 14.14
N VAL A 324 12.85 -53.55 14.99
CA VAL A 324 13.96 -52.58 15.01
C VAL A 324 15.23 -53.25 14.51
N TYR A 325 15.73 -52.82 13.35
CA TYR A 325 16.99 -53.31 12.79
C TYR A 325 18.16 -52.41 13.21
N LEU A 326 19.13 -52.97 13.92
CA LEU A 326 20.28 -52.22 14.45
C LEU A 326 21.50 -52.18 13.51
N GLY A 327 21.40 -52.79 12.33
CA GLY A 327 22.52 -52.92 11.39
C GLY A 327 23.47 -54.08 11.71
N PRO A 328 24.36 -54.43 10.75
CA PRO A 328 25.30 -55.54 10.90
C PRO A 328 26.43 -55.25 11.90
N ASN A 329 26.67 -53.97 12.21
CA ASN A 329 27.76 -53.52 13.10
C ASN A 329 27.32 -53.30 14.55
N ALA A 330 26.08 -53.67 14.91
CA ALA A 330 25.63 -53.61 16.29
C ALA A 330 26.51 -54.53 17.15
N SER A 331 27.27 -53.94 18.09
CA SER A 331 28.24 -54.66 18.92
C SER A 331 27.58 -55.69 19.85
N MET A 332 26.31 -55.48 20.16
CA MET A 332 25.49 -56.43 20.92
C MET A 332 24.09 -56.51 20.28
N PRO A 333 23.57 -57.72 20.02
CA PRO A 333 22.18 -57.88 19.64
C PRO A 333 21.29 -57.43 20.79
N ALA A 334 20.20 -56.73 20.47
CA ALA A 334 19.24 -56.39 21.49
C ALA A 334 18.47 -57.65 21.91
N VAL A 335 18.40 -57.88 23.21
CA VAL A 335 17.84 -59.09 23.78
C VAL A 335 16.32 -58.98 23.79
N LEU A 336 15.64 -60.00 23.25
CA LEU A 336 14.17 -60.02 23.27
C LEU A 336 13.70 -60.25 24.71
N GLY A 337 13.10 -59.25 25.33
CA GLY A 337 12.73 -59.28 26.75
C GLY A 337 11.91 -60.51 27.15
N THR A 338 10.80 -60.80 26.47
CA THR A 338 9.96 -61.97 26.80
C THR A 338 10.68 -63.30 26.58
N PRO A 339 11.31 -63.59 25.42
CA PRO A 339 12.14 -64.80 25.24
C PRO A 339 13.27 -64.96 26.25
N LEU A 340 13.97 -63.87 26.59
CA LEU A 340 15.00 -63.90 27.64
C LEU A 340 14.40 -64.27 28.98
N MET A 341 13.29 -63.65 29.38
CA MET A 341 12.64 -63.95 30.65
C MET A 341 12.13 -65.39 30.71
N ILE A 342 11.57 -65.92 29.61
CA ILE A 342 11.18 -67.33 29.52
C ILE A 342 12.41 -68.23 29.69
N TRP A 343 13.49 -67.94 28.96
CA TRP A 343 14.73 -68.72 29.05
C TRP A 343 15.29 -68.68 30.48
N LEU A 344 15.41 -67.51 31.10
CA LEU A 344 15.87 -67.34 32.47
C LEU A 344 14.99 -68.07 33.48
N SER A 345 13.66 -68.03 33.33
CA SER A 345 12.70 -68.65 34.27
C SER A 345 12.68 -70.18 34.21
N THR A 346 13.06 -70.75 33.07
CA THR A 346 13.09 -72.21 32.84
C THR A 346 14.51 -72.76 32.95
N HIS A 347 15.50 -71.89 33.15
CA HIS A 347 16.89 -72.29 33.29
C HIS A 347 17.15 -72.88 34.68
N THR A 348 17.67 -74.10 34.74
CA THR A 348 17.99 -74.78 36.00
C THR A 348 19.38 -75.41 35.95
N HIS A 349 20.11 -75.37 37.06
CA HIS A 349 21.40 -76.06 37.21
C HIS A 349 21.28 -77.23 38.19
N PRO A 350 21.85 -78.41 37.90
CA PRO A 350 22.02 -79.46 38.89
C PRO A 350 23.10 -79.04 39.90
N VAL A 351 22.72 -78.88 41.18
CA VAL A 351 23.65 -78.51 42.26
C VAL A 351 24.05 -79.77 43.03
N ALA A 352 25.10 -80.44 42.59
CA ALA A 352 25.70 -81.58 43.29
C ALA A 352 26.89 -81.11 44.15
N GLY A 353 26.62 -80.40 45.25
CA GLY A 353 27.62 -80.11 46.30
C GLY A 353 28.78 -79.17 45.94
N ALA A 354 28.87 -78.66 44.70
CA ALA A 354 29.86 -77.68 44.27
C ALA A 354 29.22 -76.32 43.93
N LEU A 355 30.03 -75.26 43.97
CA LEU A 355 29.64 -73.90 43.56
C LEU A 355 28.99 -73.93 42.18
N ALA A 356 27.83 -73.29 42.04
CA ALA A 356 27.12 -73.20 40.77
C ALA A 356 28.03 -72.61 39.68
N SER A 357 28.20 -73.31 38.57
CA SER A 357 28.94 -72.83 37.41
C SER A 357 28.00 -72.08 36.44
N PRO A 358 28.54 -71.18 35.58
CA PRO A 358 27.78 -70.62 34.48
C PRO A 358 27.12 -71.70 33.59
N PRO A 359 26.04 -71.36 32.86
CA PRO A 359 25.40 -72.28 31.92
C PRO A 359 26.40 -72.85 30.91
N ALA A 360 26.43 -74.19 30.80
CA ALA A 360 27.29 -74.86 29.83
C ALA A 360 26.82 -74.68 28.38
N ALA A 361 25.52 -74.43 28.19
CA ALA A 361 24.93 -74.13 26.89
C ALA A 361 24.74 -72.61 26.76
N PRO A 362 25.24 -71.99 25.68
CA PRO A 362 24.95 -70.58 25.41
C PRO A 362 23.44 -70.41 25.22
N PRO A 363 22.90 -69.21 25.49
CA PRO A 363 21.51 -68.94 25.24
C PRO A 363 21.17 -69.18 23.76
N PRO A 364 20.00 -69.75 23.44
CA PRO A 364 19.65 -70.09 22.07
C PRO A 364 19.54 -68.81 21.22
N ASN A 365 19.96 -68.87 19.95
CA ASN A 365 19.93 -67.72 19.03
C ASN A 365 18.54 -67.09 18.88
N SER A 366 17.47 -67.77 19.30
CA SER A 366 16.10 -67.24 19.35
C SER A 366 15.85 -66.16 20.42
N ILE A 367 16.76 -65.97 21.40
CA ILE A 367 16.63 -64.89 22.40
C ILE A 367 17.35 -63.60 21.98
N LEU A 368 18.26 -63.69 21.01
CA LEU A 368 19.01 -62.58 20.47
C LEU A 368 18.38 -62.20 19.13
N SER A 369 18.09 -60.91 18.92
CA SER A 369 17.59 -60.48 17.62
C SER A 369 18.40 -59.32 17.05
N GLN A 370 18.72 -59.42 15.76
CA GLN A 370 19.10 -58.27 14.95
C GLN A 370 17.87 -57.41 14.59
N ILE A 371 16.68 -57.98 14.70
CA ILE A 371 15.37 -57.33 14.49
C ILE A 371 14.51 -57.54 15.74
N VAL A 372 14.59 -56.65 16.72
CA VAL A 372 13.77 -56.78 17.93
C VAL A 372 12.33 -56.46 17.57
N LYS A 373 11.43 -57.45 17.67
CA LYS A 373 9.98 -57.18 17.68
C LYS A 373 9.65 -56.57 19.04
N LEU A 374 9.31 -55.29 19.05
CA LEU A 374 8.81 -54.64 20.25
C LEU A 374 7.31 -54.96 20.36
N LYS A 375 6.88 -55.35 21.57
CA LYS A 375 5.47 -55.57 21.89
C LYS A 375 4.88 -54.29 22.46
#